data_AF-A0A377IBB2-F1
#
_entry.id   AF-A0A377IBB2-F1
#
_cell.length_a   1.000
_cell.length_b   1.000
_cell.length_c   1.000
_cell.angle_alpha   90.00
_cell.angle_beta   90.00
_cell.angle_gamma   90.00
#
_symmetry.space_group_name_H-M   'P 1'
#
loop_
_entity.id
_entity.type
_entity.pdbx_description
1 polymer ?
#
loop_
_entity_poly.entity_id
_entity_poly.type
_entity_poly.pdbx_seq_one_letter_code
_entity_poly.pdbx_strand_id
1 'polypeptide(L)'
;MAHDEKVRALVRRYYVFDRFTLEQAAQKAEVSFGTARRWKAQALNKGDDWDKARDVHIMAGGEVNMISQGLLAGFILQYRTTMDELQQNTELSAKDKVMLLAALADSFTKMTAASKRILPEVSELAVAMRTVELFGEYIHQHHSALMEPFIEALSGFGQTLNEEFKK
;
A
#
# COMPACT_ATOMS: atom_id res chain seq x y z
N MET A 1 -22.30 27.72 -6.95
CA MET A 1 -21.40 27.76 -8.12
C MET A 1 -19.91 27.74 -7.76
N ALA A 2 -19.35 28.61 -6.90
CA ALA A 2 -17.96 28.44 -6.41
C ALA A 2 -17.82 27.48 -5.22
N HIS A 3 -18.84 27.41 -4.36
CA HIS A 3 -18.87 26.48 -3.22
C HIS A 3 -19.03 25.01 -3.66
N ASP A 4 -19.82 24.73 -4.70
CA ASP A 4 -20.02 23.36 -5.20
C ASP A 4 -18.76 22.74 -5.83
N GLU A 5 -17.89 23.55 -6.43
CA GLU A 5 -16.60 23.09 -6.98
C GLU A 5 -15.67 22.62 -5.84
N LYS A 6 -15.61 23.38 -4.75
CA LYS A 6 -14.81 23.05 -3.57
C LYS A 6 -15.32 21.78 -2.88
N VAL A 7 -16.65 21.66 -2.72
CA VAL A 7 -17.26 20.47 -2.11
C VAL A 7 -17.07 19.24 -3.01
N ARG A 8 -17.18 19.38 -4.33
CA ARG A 8 -16.87 18.30 -5.28
C ARG A 8 -15.41 17.86 -5.20
N ALA A 9 -14.48 18.81 -5.07
CA ALA A 9 -13.07 18.52 -4.86
C ALA A 9 -12.82 17.77 -3.54
N LEU A 10 -13.55 18.11 -2.47
CA LEU A 10 -13.50 17.37 -1.20
C LEU A 10 -14.01 15.94 -1.36
N VAL A 11 -15.15 15.73 -2.03
CA VAL A 11 -15.66 14.37 -2.32
C VAL A 11 -14.64 13.56 -3.12
N ARG A 12 -14.06 14.15 -4.17
CA ARG A 12 -13.01 13.51 -4.96
C ARG A 12 -11.82 13.16 -4.09
N ARG A 13 -11.36 14.07 -3.24
CA ARG A 13 -10.24 13.83 -2.32
C ARG A 13 -10.53 12.68 -1.37
N TYR A 14 -11.67 12.70 -0.70
CA TYR A 14 -12.09 11.67 0.24
C TYR A 14 -12.23 10.30 -0.42
N TYR A 15 -12.71 10.27 -1.66
CA TYR A 15 -12.89 9.04 -2.41
C TYR A 15 -11.59 8.48 -3.00
N VAL A 16 -10.77 9.35 -3.61
CA VAL A 16 -9.55 8.98 -4.36
C VAL A 16 -8.36 8.80 -3.41
N PHE A 17 -8.13 9.76 -2.51
CA PHE A 17 -6.95 9.79 -1.64
C PHE A 17 -7.21 9.20 -0.25
N ASP A 18 -8.32 9.57 0.41
CA ASP A 18 -8.63 9.03 1.76
C ASP A 18 -9.31 7.64 1.70
N ARG A 19 -9.53 7.10 0.48
CA ARG A 19 -10.02 5.74 0.17
C ARG A 19 -11.37 5.37 0.76
N PHE A 20 -12.17 6.34 1.21
CA PHE A 20 -13.53 6.10 1.66
C PHE A 20 -14.39 5.49 0.54
N THR A 21 -15.47 4.80 0.95
CA THR A 21 -16.54 4.49 0.01
C THR A 21 -17.11 5.81 -0.51
N LEU A 22 -17.70 5.80 -1.70
CA LEU A 22 -18.31 7.01 -2.25
C LEU A 22 -19.44 7.55 -1.33
N GLU A 23 -20.07 6.66 -0.56
CA GLU A 23 -21.07 6.99 0.46
C GLU A 23 -20.46 7.69 1.68
N GLN A 24 -19.36 7.17 2.23
CA GLN A 24 -18.61 7.81 3.33
C GLN A 24 -18.02 9.16 2.89
N ALA A 25 -17.49 9.25 1.67
CA ALA A 25 -16.98 10.49 1.10
C ALA A 25 -18.09 11.54 0.93
N ALA A 26 -19.29 11.12 0.50
CA ALA A 26 -20.46 11.98 0.40
C ALA A 26 -20.91 12.49 1.79
N GLN A 27 -21.02 11.58 2.77
CA GLN A 27 -21.37 11.91 4.15
C GLN A 27 -20.40 12.92 4.76
N LYS A 28 -19.09 12.69 4.61
CA LYS A 28 -18.05 13.56 5.15
C LYS A 28 -17.96 14.93 4.47
N ALA A 29 -18.36 15.01 3.20
CA ALA A 29 -18.46 16.27 2.48
C ALA A 29 -19.85 16.92 2.60
N GLU A 30 -20.73 16.37 3.45
CA GLU A 30 -22.08 16.87 3.71
C GLU A 30 -22.95 16.96 2.44
N VAL A 31 -22.82 15.99 1.54
CA VAL A 31 -23.64 15.87 0.32
C VAL A 31 -24.36 14.54 0.25
N SER A 32 -25.46 14.49 -0.52
CA SER A 32 -26.15 13.23 -0.77
C SER A 32 -25.31 12.27 -1.62
N PHE A 33 -25.47 10.97 -1.38
CA PHE A 33 -24.80 9.93 -2.19
C PHE A 33 -25.11 10.06 -3.69
N GLY A 34 -26.35 10.39 -4.05
CA GLY A 34 -26.75 10.65 -5.45
C GLY A 34 -25.97 11.80 -6.09
N THR A 35 -25.65 12.84 -5.32
CA THR A 35 -24.83 13.98 -5.79
C THR A 35 -23.39 13.55 -6.05
N ALA A 36 -22.78 12.80 -5.12
CA ALA A 36 -21.43 12.26 -5.28
C ALA A 36 -21.33 11.31 -6.48
N ARG A 37 -22.33 10.44 -6.68
CA ARG A 37 -22.41 9.53 -7.85
C ARG A 37 -22.51 10.29 -9.17
N ARG A 38 -23.33 11.33 -9.23
CA ARG A 38 -23.45 12.18 -10.42
C ARG A 38 -22.14 12.89 -10.73
N TRP A 39 -21.44 13.42 -9.72
CA TRP A 39 -20.15 14.07 -9.91
C TRP A 39 -19.07 13.12 -10.40
N LYS A 40 -19.00 11.91 -9.84
CA LYS A 40 -18.08 10.88 -10.31
C LYS A 40 -18.34 10.51 -11.78
N ALA A 41 -19.61 10.36 -12.18
CA ALA A 41 -19.97 10.09 -13.57
C ALA A 41 -19.64 11.27 -14.52
N GLN A 42 -19.88 12.51 -14.07
CA GLN A 42 -19.52 13.72 -14.83
C GLN A 42 -18.00 13.86 -15.00
N ALA A 43 -17.23 13.53 -13.97
CA ALA A 43 -15.77 13.56 -14.02
C ALA A 43 -15.25 12.51 -15.02
N LEU A 44 -15.81 11.30 -14.99
CA LEU A 44 -15.50 10.25 -15.96
C LEU A 44 -15.76 10.69 -17.40
N ASN A 45 -16.91 11.32 -17.66
CA ASN A 45 -17.25 11.86 -18.98
C ASN A 45 -16.30 12.99 -19.44
N LYS A 46 -15.62 13.65 -18.49
CA LYS A 46 -14.60 14.68 -18.75
C LYS A 46 -13.17 14.09 -18.80
N GLY A 47 -13.04 12.76 -18.72
CA GLY A 47 -11.75 12.06 -18.75
C GLY A 47 -11.04 11.92 -17.39
N ASP A 48 -11.62 12.45 -16.31
CA ASP A 48 -11.13 12.25 -14.94
C ASP A 48 -11.83 11.02 -14.32
N ASP A 49 -11.25 9.85 -14.59
CA ASP A 49 -11.72 8.60 -14.02
C ASP A 49 -11.25 8.49 -12.57
N TRP A 50 -12.16 8.69 -11.62
CA TRP A 50 -11.84 8.63 -10.19
C TRP A 50 -11.46 7.23 -9.72
N ASP A 51 -11.95 6.17 -10.37
CA ASP A 51 -11.55 4.81 -10.05
C ASP A 51 -10.11 4.57 -10.49
N LYS A 52 -9.79 4.94 -11.74
CA LYS A 52 -8.40 4.92 -12.19
C LYS A 52 -7.51 5.86 -11.39
N ALA A 53 -7.95 7.05 -11.02
CA ALA A 53 -7.14 7.96 -10.19
C ALA A 53 -6.89 7.37 -8.80
N ARG A 54 -7.87 6.64 -8.26
CA ARG A 54 -7.77 5.87 -7.01
C ARG A 54 -6.81 4.68 -7.15
N ASP A 55 -6.66 4.13 -8.34
CA ASP A 55 -5.79 2.98 -8.65
C ASP A 55 -4.39 3.38 -9.12
N VAL A 56 -4.23 4.47 -9.87
CA VAL A 56 -2.95 4.99 -10.45
C VAL A 56 -2.00 5.47 -9.35
N HIS A 57 -2.52 5.86 -8.19
CA HIS A 57 -1.69 6.20 -7.03
C HIS A 57 -0.87 5.00 -6.51
N ILE A 58 -1.19 3.77 -6.95
CA ILE A 58 -0.40 2.56 -6.68
C ILE A 58 0.90 2.52 -7.50
N MET A 59 0.98 3.23 -8.64
CA MET A 59 2.14 3.17 -9.55
C MET A 59 3.23 4.23 -9.28
N ALA A 60 2.97 5.22 -8.43
CA ALA A 60 3.95 6.23 -8.01
C ALA A 60 4.49 5.88 -6.61
N GLY A 61 5.41 4.90 -6.55
CA GLY A 61 5.83 4.14 -5.36
C GLY A 61 6.57 4.85 -4.20
N GLY A 62 6.20 6.08 -3.84
CA GLY A 62 6.77 6.78 -2.67
C GLY A 62 5.86 6.81 -1.44
N GLU A 63 4.61 7.25 -1.60
CA GLU A 63 3.72 7.57 -0.48
C GLU A 63 2.84 6.38 -0.02
N VAL A 64 2.50 5.45 -0.94
CA VAL A 64 1.70 4.26 -0.62
C VAL A 64 2.40 3.32 0.36
N ASN A 65 3.73 3.26 0.34
CA ASN A 65 4.46 2.44 1.30
C ASN A 65 4.30 3.00 2.72
N MET A 66 4.33 4.33 2.90
CA MET A 66 4.11 4.97 4.19
C MET A 66 2.66 4.84 4.69
N ILE A 67 1.67 4.97 3.80
CA ILE A 67 0.26 4.80 4.16
C ILE A 67 -0.04 3.34 4.55
N SER A 68 0.48 2.37 3.79
CA SER A 68 0.33 0.95 4.10
C SER A 68 0.98 0.58 5.43
N GLN A 69 2.19 1.09 5.69
CA GLN A 69 2.87 0.91 6.97
C GLN A 69 2.10 1.56 8.13
N GLY A 70 1.54 2.76 7.93
CA GLY A 70 0.70 3.45 8.91
C GLY A 70 -0.60 2.70 9.23
N LEU A 71 -1.26 2.14 8.21
CA LEU A 71 -2.46 1.31 8.39
C LEU A 71 -2.15 0.00 9.13
N LEU A 72 -1.02 -0.63 8.84
CA LEU A 72 -0.58 -1.82 9.56
C LEU A 72 -0.26 -1.50 11.03
N ALA A 73 0.43 -0.39 11.28
CA ALA A 73 0.71 0.06 12.65
C ALA A 73 -0.58 0.38 13.42
N GLY A 74 -1.54 1.07 12.79
CA GLY A 74 -2.85 1.35 13.38
C GLY A 74 -3.65 0.08 13.68
N PHE A 75 -3.62 -0.90 12.78
CA PHE A 75 -4.24 -2.20 13.02
C PHE A 75 -3.62 -2.94 14.20
N ILE A 76 -2.29 -2.99 14.30
CA ILE A 76 -1.59 -3.64 15.42
C ILE A 76 -1.94 -2.98 16.75
N LEU A 77 -2.02 -1.64 16.78
CA LEU A 77 -2.42 -0.90 17.96
C LEU A 77 -3.86 -1.25 18.37
N GLN A 78 -4.80 -1.19 17.43
CA GLN A 78 -6.20 -1.54 17.70
C GLN A 78 -6.36 -3.00 18.15
N TYR A 79 -5.62 -3.92 17.52
CA TYR A 79 -5.61 -5.33 17.88
C TYR A 79 -5.18 -5.54 19.33
N ARG A 80 -4.08 -4.91 19.76
CA ARG A 80 -3.60 -4.99 21.16
C ARG A 80 -4.63 -4.42 22.13
N THR A 81 -5.13 -3.22 21.87
CA THR A 81 -6.12 -2.57 22.73
C THR A 81 -7.36 -3.45 22.92
N THR A 82 -7.93 -3.97 21.82
CA THR A 82 -9.13 -4.82 21.90
C THR A 82 -8.83 -6.17 22.55
N MET A 83 -7.65 -6.75 22.34
CA MET A 83 -7.22 -7.97 23.03
C MET A 83 -7.16 -7.77 24.54
N ASP A 84 -6.56 -6.67 25.00
CA ASP A 84 -6.43 -6.33 26.42
C ASP A 84 -7.80 -6.07 27.05
N GLU A 85 -8.68 -5.33 26.36
CA GLU A 85 -10.07 -5.09 26.79
C GLU A 85 -10.84 -6.41 26.96
N LEU A 86 -10.73 -7.34 26.00
CA LEU A 86 -11.41 -8.64 26.08
C LEU A 86 -10.87 -9.52 27.21
N GLN A 87 -9.57 -9.46 27.48
CA GLN A 87 -8.97 -10.21 28.59
C GLN A 87 -9.46 -9.69 29.93
N GLN A 88 -9.47 -8.37 30.11
CA GLN A 88 -9.85 -7.70 31.37
C GLN A 88 -11.36 -7.64 31.62
N ASN A 89 -12.19 -7.78 30.58
CA ASN A 89 -13.64 -7.69 30.71
C ASN A 89 -14.20 -8.80 31.62
N THR A 90 -14.78 -8.45 32.77
CA THR A 90 -15.32 -9.42 33.74
C THR A 90 -16.79 -9.80 33.49
N GLU A 91 -17.46 -9.12 32.56
CA GLU A 91 -18.87 -9.31 32.24
C GLU A 91 -19.10 -10.41 31.19
N LEU A 92 -18.11 -10.63 30.31
CA LEU A 92 -18.16 -11.66 29.28
C LEU A 92 -17.95 -13.07 29.86
N SER A 93 -18.74 -14.02 29.39
CA SER A 93 -18.53 -15.43 29.70
C SER A 93 -17.22 -15.93 29.10
N ALA A 94 -16.62 -16.96 29.71
CA ALA A 94 -15.40 -17.57 29.19
C ALA A 94 -15.55 -18.06 27.73
N LYS A 95 -16.75 -18.57 27.39
CA LYS A 95 -17.07 -19.03 26.03
C LYS A 95 -17.06 -17.88 25.02
N ASP A 96 -17.70 -16.76 25.38
CA ASP A 96 -17.78 -15.57 24.51
C ASP A 96 -16.39 -14.94 24.33
N LYS A 97 -15.59 -14.90 25.40
CA LYS A 97 -14.18 -14.47 25.31
C LYS A 97 -13.40 -15.30 24.30
N VAL A 98 -13.46 -16.64 24.41
CA VAL A 98 -12.74 -17.52 23.47
C VAL A 98 -13.18 -17.28 22.02
N MET A 99 -14.48 -17.11 21.77
CA MET A 99 -14.99 -16.80 20.43
C MET A 99 -14.46 -15.46 19.88
N LEU A 100 -14.48 -14.41 20.69
CA LEU A 100 -14.03 -13.08 20.27
C LEU A 100 -12.51 -13.05 20.06
N LEU A 101 -11.74 -13.72 20.91
CA LEU A 101 -10.29 -13.89 20.75
C LEU A 101 -9.94 -14.66 19.47
N ALA A 102 -10.71 -15.71 19.14
CA ALA A 102 -10.54 -16.44 17.89
C ALA A 102 -10.83 -15.57 16.66
N ALA A 103 -11.87 -14.73 16.71
CA ALA A 103 -12.19 -13.79 15.64
C ALA A 103 -11.10 -12.71 15.44
N LEU A 104 -10.48 -12.25 16.53
CA LEU A 104 -9.30 -11.40 16.47
C LEU A 104 -8.12 -12.11 15.80
N ALA A 105 -7.80 -13.34 16.21
CA ALA A 105 -6.71 -14.10 15.61
C ALA A 105 -6.89 -14.36 14.10
N ASP A 106 -8.11 -14.67 13.67
CA ASP A 106 -8.46 -14.80 12.26
C ASP A 106 -8.29 -13.47 11.50
N SER A 107 -8.74 -12.36 12.10
CA SER A 107 -8.56 -11.01 11.54
C SER A 107 -7.08 -10.63 11.39
N PHE A 108 -6.24 -10.98 12.37
CA PHE A 108 -4.80 -10.77 12.32
C PHE A 108 -4.14 -11.60 11.19
N THR A 109 -4.56 -12.85 11.03
CA THR A 109 -4.06 -13.74 9.97
C THR A 109 -4.42 -13.19 8.58
N LYS A 110 -5.66 -12.72 8.40
CA LYS A 110 -6.13 -12.09 7.16
C LYS A 110 -5.38 -10.80 6.86
N MET A 111 -5.16 -9.95 7.87
CA MET A 111 -4.39 -8.73 7.71
C MET A 111 -2.95 -9.03 7.30
N THR A 112 -2.30 -10.02 7.93
CA THR A 112 -0.92 -10.42 7.60
C THR A 112 -0.82 -10.99 6.18
N ALA A 113 -1.80 -11.77 5.75
CA ALA A 113 -1.85 -12.27 4.37
C ALA A 113 -2.08 -11.13 3.35
N ALA A 114 -2.93 -10.16 3.68
CA ALA A 114 -3.16 -8.99 2.85
C ALA A 114 -1.93 -8.05 2.82
N SER A 115 -1.23 -7.88 3.95
CA SER A 115 -0.07 -7.00 4.07
C SER A 115 1.08 -7.44 3.18
N LYS A 116 1.33 -8.75 3.05
CA LYS A 116 2.32 -9.30 2.10
C LYS A 116 2.06 -8.92 0.64
N ARG A 117 0.80 -8.63 0.26
CA ARG A 117 0.41 -8.22 -1.09
C ARG A 117 0.49 -6.71 -1.31
N ILE A 118 0.57 -5.94 -0.23
CA ILE A 118 0.44 -4.47 -0.22
C ILE A 118 1.78 -3.80 0.11
N LEU A 119 2.55 -4.39 1.04
CA LEU A 119 3.94 -4.03 1.20
C LEU A 119 4.61 -4.37 -0.13
N PRO A 120 5.35 -3.43 -0.76
CA PRO A 120 6.26 -3.82 -1.81
C PRO A 120 7.17 -4.85 -1.15
N GLU A 121 7.10 -6.11 -1.57
CA GLU A 121 8.28 -6.94 -1.48
C GLU A 121 9.35 -6.06 -2.13
N VAL A 122 10.32 -5.60 -1.33
CA VAL A 122 11.56 -5.18 -1.95
C VAL A 122 12.03 -6.48 -2.54
N SER A 123 11.70 -6.68 -3.82
CA SER A 123 11.92 -7.95 -4.48
C SER A 123 13.38 -8.25 -4.22
N GLU A 124 13.71 -9.41 -3.66
CA GLU A 124 15.10 -9.76 -3.38
C GLU A 124 15.95 -9.53 -4.65
N LEU A 125 15.33 -9.72 -5.83
CA LEU A 125 15.84 -9.32 -7.13
C LEU A 125 16.11 -7.82 -7.27
N ALA A 126 15.17 -6.94 -6.91
CA ALA A 126 15.36 -5.49 -6.95
C ALA A 126 16.48 -5.02 -6.00
N VAL A 127 16.60 -5.63 -4.80
CA VAL A 127 17.72 -5.37 -3.87
C VAL A 127 19.04 -5.83 -4.48
N ALA A 128 19.07 -7.05 -5.02
CA ALA A 128 20.26 -7.61 -5.64
C ALA A 128 20.71 -6.77 -6.85
N MET A 129 19.79 -6.40 -7.74
CA MET A 129 20.06 -5.53 -8.89
C MET A 129 20.60 -4.17 -8.44
N ARG A 130 19.96 -3.53 -7.46
CA ARG A 130 20.43 -2.24 -6.95
C ARG A 130 21.82 -2.32 -6.30
N THR A 131 22.12 -3.43 -5.63
CA THR A 131 23.44 -3.67 -5.04
C THR A 131 24.53 -3.75 -6.09
N VAL A 132 24.27 -4.45 -7.20
CA VAL A 132 25.21 -4.56 -8.33
C VAL A 132 25.42 -3.20 -9.01
N GLU A 133 24.35 -2.44 -9.23
CA GLU A 133 24.43 -1.09 -9.79
C GLU A 133 25.28 -0.15 -8.92
N LEU A 134 25.00 -0.10 -7.61
CA LEU A 134 25.75 0.71 -6.65
C LEU A 134 27.23 0.33 -6.62
N PHE A 135 27.54 -0.95 -6.76
CA PHE A 135 28.93 -1.40 -6.83
C PHE A 135 29.62 -0.95 -8.13
N GLY A 136 28.91 -0.98 -9.25
CA GLY A 136 29.40 -0.40 -10.51
C GLY A 136 29.62 1.11 -10.41
N GLU A 137 28.69 1.85 -9.81
CA GLU A 137 28.83 3.29 -9.53
C GLU A 137 30.06 3.57 -8.65
N TYR A 138 30.28 2.76 -7.60
CA TYR A 138 31.44 2.87 -6.72
C TYR A 138 32.76 2.63 -7.48
N ILE A 139 32.84 1.58 -8.30
CA ILE A 139 34.01 1.29 -9.13
C ILE A 139 34.27 2.44 -10.10
N HIS A 140 33.23 2.94 -10.77
CA HIS A 140 33.36 4.07 -11.69
C HIS A 140 33.93 5.32 -10.99
N GLN A 141 33.49 5.60 -9.76
CA GLN A 141 33.91 6.79 -9.00
C GLN A 141 35.29 6.66 -8.36
N HIS A 142 35.67 5.47 -7.88
CA HIS A 142 36.86 5.29 -7.04
C HIS A 142 37.96 4.45 -7.69
N HIS A 143 37.61 3.61 -8.66
CA HIS A 143 38.51 2.64 -9.30
C HIS A 143 38.23 2.52 -10.81
N SER A 144 38.16 3.64 -11.53
CA SER A 144 37.73 3.70 -12.93
C SER A 144 38.50 2.76 -13.88
N ALA A 145 39.76 2.46 -13.59
CA ALA A 145 40.56 1.48 -14.34
C ALA A 145 40.00 0.04 -14.29
N LEU A 146 39.18 -0.29 -13.28
CA LEU A 146 38.53 -1.58 -13.15
C LEU A 146 37.15 -1.65 -13.82
N MET A 147 36.67 -0.56 -14.43
CA MET A 147 35.32 -0.51 -14.97
C MET A 147 35.13 -1.44 -16.18
N GLU A 148 36.09 -1.47 -17.09
CA GLU A 148 36.05 -2.34 -18.28
C GLU A 148 36.10 -3.83 -17.87
N PRO A 149 37.05 -4.28 -17.01
CA PRO A 149 37.03 -5.63 -16.46
C PRO A 149 35.75 -5.98 -15.67
N PHE A 150 35.17 -5.01 -14.96
CA PHE A 150 33.94 -5.21 -14.19
C PHE A 150 32.72 -5.46 -15.08
N ILE A 151 32.57 -4.73 -16.19
CA ILE A 151 31.50 -4.93 -17.17
C ILE A 151 31.63 -6.30 -17.85
N GLU A 152 32.86 -6.71 -18.18
CA GLU A 152 33.14 -8.03 -18.76
C GLU A 152 32.76 -9.15 -17.79
N ALA A 153 33.17 -9.04 -16.52
CA ALA A 153 32.82 -10.00 -15.48
C ALA A 153 31.30 -10.08 -15.22
N LEU A 154 30.60 -8.94 -15.22
CA LEU A 154 29.13 -8.89 -15.08
C LEU A 154 28.41 -9.60 -16.23
N SER A 155 28.92 -9.47 -17.46
CA SER A 155 28.34 -10.13 -18.62
C SER A 155 28.44 -11.66 -18.50
N GLY A 156 29.57 -12.18 -18.01
CA GLY A 156 29.73 -13.60 -17.71
C GLY A 156 28.89 -14.06 -16.52
N PHE A 157 28.81 -13.25 -15.47
CA PHE A 157 28.01 -13.56 -14.27
C PHE A 157 26.51 -13.66 -14.56
N GLY A 158 25.99 -12.85 -15.49
CA GLY A 158 24.60 -12.96 -15.96
C GLY A 158 24.25 -14.35 -16.51
N GLN A 159 25.22 -15.05 -17.12
CA GLN A 159 25.03 -16.41 -17.60
C GLN A 159 24.93 -17.41 -16.44
N THR A 160 25.79 -17.29 -15.43
CA THR A 160 25.75 -18.09 -14.19
C THR A 160 24.43 -17.92 -13.44
N LEU A 161 23.93 -16.68 -13.32
CA LEU A 161 22.63 -16.41 -12.70
C LEU A 161 21.48 -17.09 -13.45
N ASN A 162 21.52 -17.10 -14.78
CA ASN A 162 20.49 -17.74 -15.59
C ASN A 162 20.52 -19.28 -15.45
N GLU A 163 21.67 -19.87 -15.18
CA GLU A 163 21.81 -21.32 -14.92
C GLU A 163 21.30 -21.69 -13.53
N GLU A 164 21.63 -20.90 -12.51
CA GLU A 164 21.27 -21.17 -11.10
C GLU A 164 19.79 -20.90 -10.81
N PHE A 165 19.19 -19.89 -11.46
CA PHE A 165 17.81 -19.43 -11.19
C PHE A 165 16.77 -19.85 -12.25
N LYS A 166 17.17 -20.61 -13.28
CA LYS A 166 16.21 -21.31 -14.16
C LYS A 166 15.45 -22.37 -13.35
N LYS A 167 14.23 -22.04 -12.93
CA LYS A 167 13.19 -23.01 -12.55
C LYS A 167 12.26 -23.28 -13.72
#